data_AF-A0A383CUG8-F1
#
_entry.id   AF-A0A383CUG8-F1
#
_cell.length_a   1.000
_cell.length_b   1.000
_cell.length_c   1.000
_cell.angle_alpha   90.00
_cell.angle_beta   90.00
_cell.angle_gamma   90.00
#
_symmetry.space_group_name_H-M   'P 1'
#
loop_
_entity.id
_entity.type
_entity.pdbx_description
1 polymer ?
#
loop_
_entity_poly.entity_id
_entity_poly.type
_entity_poly.pdbx_seq_one_letter_code
_entity_poly.pdbx_strand_id
1 'polypeptide(L)'
;MVSLRRVFYKPPLVGLLAFIVVFITQGLGHTLMVLVEQFFGSAYQYQAAFILGLIGAFLLFIGMKNDNEVPATWLGYFAGFCLWTGWIEFSFVFYA
;
A
#
# COMPACT_ATOMS: atom_id res chain seq x y z
N MET A 1 -37.73 2.78 0.82
CA MET A 1 -36.52 1.97 1.08
C MET A 1 -35.30 2.86 0.91
N VAL A 2 -34.62 3.22 2.01
CA VAL A 2 -33.34 3.93 1.93
C VAL A 2 -32.34 2.98 1.29
N SER A 3 -31.82 3.33 0.11
CA SER A 3 -30.79 2.54 -0.56
C SER A 3 -29.59 2.38 0.38
N LEU A 4 -29.18 1.13 0.68
CA LEU A 4 -28.02 0.80 1.53
C LEU A 4 -26.79 1.67 1.22
N ARG A 5 -26.58 2.02 -0.06
CA ARG A 5 -25.51 2.92 -0.51
C ARG A 5 -25.52 4.29 0.19
N ARG A 6 -26.69 4.87 0.47
CA ARG A 6 -26.79 6.18 1.13
C ARG A 6 -26.42 6.14 2.61
N VAL A 7 -26.44 4.98 3.26
CA VAL A 7 -26.01 4.85 4.65
C VAL A 7 -24.49 4.82 4.71
N PHE A 8 -23.86 4.01 3.86
CA PHE A 8 -22.39 3.87 3.83
C PHE A 8 -21.64 5.10 3.29
N TYR A 9 -22.26 5.92 2.43
CA TYR A 9 -21.63 7.12 1.86
C TYR A 9 -21.75 8.38 2.74
N LYS A 10 -22.34 8.28 3.92
CA LYS A 10 -22.47 9.43 4.83
C LYS A 10 -21.31 9.47 5.83
N PRO A 11 -20.80 10.67 6.18
CA PRO A 11 -19.94 10.81 7.35
C PRO A 11 -20.72 10.32 8.59
N PRO A 12 -20.06 9.62 9.54
CA PRO A 12 -18.61 9.40 9.66
C PRO A 12 -18.09 8.09 9.01
N LEU A 13 -18.96 7.26 8.42
CA LEU A 13 -18.62 5.87 8.04
C LEU A 13 -17.53 5.78 6.97
N VAL A 14 -17.55 6.65 5.96
CA VAL A 14 -16.52 6.68 4.90
C VAL A 14 -15.13 6.96 5.48
N GLY A 15 -15.04 7.90 6.42
CA GLY A 15 -13.78 8.26 7.08
C GLY A 15 -13.28 7.14 8.00
N LEU A 16 -14.19 6.48 8.73
CA LEU A 16 -13.83 5.33 9.56
C LEU A 16 -13.32 4.15 8.72
N LEU A 17 -13.93 3.90 7.56
CA LEU A 17 -13.46 2.87 6.63
C LEU A 17 -12.06 3.19 6.10
N ALA A 18 -11.82 4.44 5.66
CA ALA A 18 -10.48 4.86 5.22
C ALA A 18 -9.44 4.72 6.34
N PHE A 19 -9.79 5.12 7.57
CA PHE A 19 -8.93 4.96 8.74
C PHE A 19 -8.59 3.49 9.01
N ILE A 20 -9.58 2.60 9.01
CA ILE A 20 -9.37 1.16 9.22
C ILE A 20 -8.47 0.57 8.13
N VAL A 21 -8.69 0.95 6.87
CA VAL A 21 -7.86 0.51 5.74
C VAL A 21 -6.39 0.90 5.96
N VAL A 22 -6.13 2.18 6.26
CA VAL A 22 -4.76 2.66 6.51
C VAL A 22 -4.14 1.99 7.74
N PHE A 23 -4.90 1.86 8.83
CA PHE A 23 -4.42 1.26 10.07
C PHE A 23 -4.01 -0.21 9.89
N ILE A 24 -4.79 -0.98 9.14
CA ILE A 24 -4.44 -2.36 8.78
C ILE A 24 -3.20 -2.39 7.88
N THR A 25 -3.15 -1.51 6.87
CA THR A 25 -2.03 -1.44 5.93
C THR A 25 -0.70 -1.07 6.61
N GLN A 26 -0.72 -0.25 7.66
CA GLN A 26 0.47 0.03 8.48
C GLN A 26 1.05 -1.24 9.12
N GLY A 27 0.21 -2.08 9.74
CA GLY A 27 0.66 -3.36 10.31
C GLY A 27 1.13 -4.36 9.24
N LEU A 28 0.51 -4.33 8.06
CA LEU A 28 0.94 -5.13 6.91
C LEU A 28 2.33 -4.73 6.38
N GLY A 29 2.68 -3.44 6.42
CA GLY A 29 4.00 -2.97 5.98
C GLY A 29 5.13 -3.60 6.80
N HIS A 30 5.00 -3.59 8.12
CA HIS A 30 5.95 -4.26 9.01
C HIS A 30 6.01 -5.78 8.76
N THR A 31 4.85 -6.41 8.55
CA THR A 31 4.79 -7.85 8.26
C THR A 31 5.50 -8.18 6.94
N LEU A 32 5.36 -7.31 5.94
CA LEU A 32 6.03 -7.46 4.65
C LEU A 32 7.55 -7.37 4.78
N MET A 33 8.07 -6.51 5.64
CA MET A 33 9.51 -6.44 5.92
C MET A 33 10.05 -7.73 6.52
N VAL A 34 9.40 -8.26 7.56
CA VAL A 34 9.77 -9.53 8.17
C VAL A 34 9.71 -10.67 7.15
N LEU A 35 8.71 -10.65 6.26
CA LEU A 35 8.56 -11.68 5.24
C LEU A 35 9.68 -11.60 4.19
N VAL A 36 10.07 -10.39 3.77
CA VAL A 36 11.22 -10.19 2.87
C VAL A 36 12.52 -10.69 3.53
N GLU A 37 12.74 -10.38 4.81
CA GLU A 37 13.91 -10.85 5.56
C GLU A 37 13.93 -12.39 5.68
N GLN A 38 12.79 -13.02 5.98
CA GLN A 38 12.72 -14.47 6.11
C GLN A 38 12.88 -15.23 4.79
N PHE A 39 12.35 -14.70 3.68
CA PHE A 39 12.42 -15.38 2.39
C PHE A 39 13.74 -15.15 1.65
N PHE A 40 14.28 -13.94 1.70
CA PHE A 40 15.46 -13.56 0.90
C PHE A 40 16.75 -13.48 1.72
N GLY A 41 16.66 -13.42 3.05
CA GLY A 41 17.82 -13.26 3.93
C GLY A 41 18.43 -11.86 3.86
N SER A 42 19.29 -11.55 4.83
CA SER A 42 19.91 -10.21 4.98
C SER A 42 20.75 -9.76 3.77
N ALA A 43 21.23 -10.70 2.95
CA ALA A 43 22.05 -10.39 1.78
C ALA A 43 21.25 -9.84 0.57
N TYR A 44 19.96 -10.16 0.48
CA TYR A 44 19.12 -9.82 -0.68
C TYR A 44 17.94 -8.90 -0.32
N GLN A 45 17.86 -8.45 0.93
CA GLN A 45 16.80 -7.57 1.42
C GLN A 45 16.68 -6.29 0.59
N TYR A 46 17.80 -5.67 0.21
CA TYR A 46 17.81 -4.45 -0.61
C TYR A 46 17.32 -4.67 -2.05
N GLN A 47 17.70 -5.80 -2.65
CA GLN A 47 17.30 -6.16 -4.01
C GLN A 47 15.80 -6.48 -4.04
N ALA A 48 15.31 -7.21 -3.02
CA ALA A 48 13.88 -7.49 -2.86
C ALA A 48 13.07 -6.19 -2.62
N ALA A 49 13.56 -5.31 -1.75
CA ALA A 49 12.98 -3.99 -1.48
C ALA A 49 12.94 -3.10 -2.75
N PHE A 50 14.00 -3.13 -3.54
CA PHE A 50 14.06 -2.41 -4.81
C PHE A 50 13.03 -2.93 -5.82
N ILE A 51 12.91 -4.26 -5.96
CA ILE A 51 11.91 -4.90 -6.83
C ILE A 51 10.48 -4.59 -6.34
N LEU A 52 10.24 -4.60 -5.03
CA LEU A 52 8.96 -4.25 -4.43
C LEU A 52 8.55 -2.80 -4.78
N GLY A 53 9.48 -1.86 -4.68
CA GLY A 53 9.23 -0.48 -5.10
C GLY A 53 9.02 -0.34 -6.61
N LEU A 54 9.73 -1.12 -7.45
CA LEU A 54 9.47 -1.16 -8.90
C LEU A 54 8.06 -1.68 -9.23
N ILE A 55 7.58 -2.71 -8.51
CA ILE A 55 6.19 -3.19 -8.63
C ILE A 55 5.21 -2.06 -8.26
N GLY A 56 5.50 -1.32 -7.19
CA GLY A 56 4.73 -0.13 -6.80
C GLY A 56 4.69 0.94 -7.89
N ALA A 57 5.84 1.28 -8.49
CA ALA A 57 5.93 2.23 -9.60
C ALA A 57 5.14 1.78 -10.84
N PHE A 58 5.18 0.48 -11.16
CA PHE A 58 4.41 -0.08 -12.26
C PHE A 58 2.90 -0.02 -12.01
N LEU A 59 2.46 -0.34 -10.78
CA LEU A 59 1.07 -0.19 -10.35
C LEU A 59 0.62 1.27 -10.43
N LEU A 60 1.48 2.22 -10.05
CA LEU A 60 1.19 3.65 -10.18
C LEU A 60 0.95 4.02 -11.64
N PHE A 61 1.85 3.60 -12.53
CA PHE A 61 1.74 3.89 -13.95
C PHE A 61 0.44 3.35 -14.58
N ILE A 62 0.04 2.11 -14.21
CA ILE A 62 -1.24 1.54 -14.65
C ILE A 62 -2.41 2.33 -14.04
N GLY A 63 -2.33 2.67 -12.76
CA GLY A 63 -3.37 3.43 -12.06
C GLY A 63 -3.61 4.80 -12.70
N MET A 64 -2.54 5.49 -13.09
CA MET A 64 -2.60 6.79 -13.77
C MET A 64 -3.26 6.73 -15.15
N LYS A 65 -3.15 5.60 -15.85
CA LYS A 65 -3.72 5.41 -17.19
C LYS A 65 -5.16 4.86 -17.16
N ASN A 66 -5.70 4.55 -15.99
CA ASN A 66 -7.02 3.96 -15.88
C ASN A 66 -8.11 5.04 -15.87
N ASP A 67 -9.03 4.98 -16.82
CA ASP A 67 -10.13 5.94 -16.96
C ASP A 67 -11.19 5.79 -15.85
N ASN A 68 -11.19 4.66 -15.13
CA ASN A 68 -12.13 4.40 -14.05
C ASN A 68 -11.59 4.88 -12.69
N GLU A 69 -12.33 5.78 -12.04
CA GLU A 69 -11.94 6.43 -10.77
C GLU A 69 -11.69 5.44 -9.62
N VAL A 70 -12.57 4.46 -9.43
CA VAL A 70 -12.48 3.50 -8.32
C VAL A 70 -11.22 2.63 -8.41
N PRO A 71 -10.95 1.89 -9.51
CA PRO A 71 -9.74 1.09 -9.61
C PRO A 71 -8.47 1.95 -9.68
N ALA A 72 -8.51 3.15 -10.27
CA ALA A 72 -7.38 4.08 -10.24
C ALA A 72 -7.00 4.46 -8.80
N THR A 73 -7.99 4.75 -7.95
CA THR A 73 -7.78 5.08 -6.53
C THR A 73 -7.13 3.92 -5.77
N TRP A 74 -7.64 2.70 -5.94
CA TRP A 74 -7.06 1.51 -5.30
C TRP A 74 -5.65 1.20 -5.79
N LEU A 75 -5.40 1.30 -7.10
CA LEU A 75 -4.07 1.10 -7.68
C LEU A 75 -3.09 2.15 -7.15
N GLY A 76 -3.50 3.42 -7.05
CA GLY A 76 -2.69 4.49 -6.45
C GLY A 76 -2.38 4.24 -4.98
N TYR A 77 -3.35 3.77 -4.20
CA TYR A 77 -3.16 3.43 -2.79
C TYR A 77 -2.12 2.32 -2.59
N PHE A 78 -2.27 1.20 -3.31
CA PHE A 78 -1.33 0.08 -3.21
C PHE A 78 0.04 0.42 -3.82
N ALA A 79 0.07 1.21 -4.89
CA ALA A 79 1.32 1.70 -5.46
C ALA A 79 2.12 2.54 -4.46
N GLY A 80 1.48 3.48 -3.77
CA GLY A 80 2.09 4.28 -2.71
C GLY A 80 2.58 3.41 -1.56
N PHE A 81 1.78 2.44 -1.13
CA PHE A 81 2.17 1.48 -0.09
C PHE A 81 3.42 0.67 -0.47
N CYS A 82 3.47 0.09 -1.66
CA CYS A 82 4.63 -0.69 -2.12
C CYS A 82 5.88 0.18 -2.33
N LEU A 83 5.72 1.40 -2.84
CA LEU A 83 6.83 2.36 -2.99
C LEU A 83 7.39 2.81 -1.64
N TRP A 84 6.51 3.10 -0.68
CA TRP A 84 6.92 3.45 0.68
C TRP A 84 7.65 2.30 1.36
N THR A 85 7.01 1.14 1.44
CA THR A 85 7.58 -0.05 2.10
C THR A 85 8.86 -0.51 1.43
N GLY A 86 8.92 -0.51 0.09
CA GLY A 86 10.10 -0.93 -0.66
C GLY A 86 11.26 0.06 -0.61
N TRP A 87 11.06 1.31 -1.03
CA TRP A 87 12.19 2.23 -1.20
C TRP A 87 12.44 3.14 0.00
N ILE A 88 11.40 3.55 0.70
CA ILE A 88 11.52 4.54 1.79
C ILE A 88 11.81 3.85 3.11
N GLU A 89 10.99 2.87 3.49
CA GLU A 89 11.05 2.21 4.79
C GLU A 89 12.34 1.41 4.98
N PHE A 90 12.76 0.60 3.99
CA PHE A 90 14.05 -0.09 4.03
C PHE A 90 15.26 0.85 3.97
N SER A 91 15.12 2.07 3.42
CA SER A 91 16.19 3.08 3.47
C SER A 91 16.38 3.65 4.88
N PHE A 92 15.32 3.67 5.71
CA PHE A 92 15.37 4.14 7.09
C PHE A 92 15.80 3.07 8.11
N VAL A 93 15.76 1.77 7.75
CA VAL A 93 16.36 0.69 8.56
C VAL A 93 17.87 0.94 8.82
N PHE A 94 18.51 1.78 8.01
CA PHE A 94 19.89 2.25 8.21
C PHE A 94 20.11 3.09 9.49
N TYR A 95 19.06 3.49 10.21
CA TYR A 95 19.14 4.37 11.39
C TYR A 95 18.71 3.74 12.72
N ALA A 96 18.40 2.44 12.78
CA ALA A 96 18.02 1.75 14.02
C ALA A 96 19.12 0.77 14.50
#